data_AF-A0A920KNU6-F1
#
_entry.id   AF-A0A920KNU6-F1
#
_cell.length_a   1.000
_cell.length_b   1.000
_cell.length_c   1.000
_cell.angle_alpha   90.00
_cell.angle_beta   90.00
_cell.angle_gamma   90.00
#
_symmetry.space_group_name_H-M   'P 1'
#
loop_
_entity.id
_entity.type
_entity.pdbx_description
1 polymer ?
#
loop_
_entity_poly.entity_id
_entity_poly.type
_entity_poly.pdbx_seq_one_letter_code
_entity_poly.pdbx_strand_id
1 'polypeptide(L)' 'MREAVRVLTPDGLMLLEVGETWVALENRLPRVPFLWLELPQGGAGVAAISAQELRDWDAAGIL' A
#
# COMPACT_ATOMS: atom_id res chain seq x y z
N MET A 1 -0.09 -8.21 1.14
CA MET A 1 1.08 -7.35 0.83
C MET A 1 2.35 -8.16 0.57
N ARG A 2 2.80 -9.05 1.46
CA ARG A 2 4.03 -9.86 1.23
C ARG A 2 4.04 -10.75 -0.02
N GLU A 3 2.88 -11.13 -0.55
CA GLU A 3 2.80 -11.84 -1.83
C GLU A 3 3.10 -10.91 -3.01
N ALA A 4 2.62 -9.65 -2.95
CA ALA A 4 2.88 -8.63 -3.97
C ALA A 4 4.39 -8.36 -4.15
N VAL A 5 5.17 -8.43 -3.06
CA VAL A 5 6.64 -8.37 -3.09
C VAL A 5 7.25 -9.39 -4.06
N ARG A 6 6.65 -10.57 -4.19
CA ARG A 6 7.18 -11.69 -5.00
C ARG A 6 6.72 -11.66 -6.45
N VAL A 7 5.56 -11.07 -6.74
CA VAL A 7 4.91 -11.18 -8.07
C VAL A 7 4.99 -9.91 -8.89
N LEU A 8 5.23 -8.75 -8.26
CA LEU A 8 5.40 -7.50 -9.01
C LEU A 8 6.75 -7.49 -9.73
N THR A 9 6.73 -6.95 -10.94
CA THR A 9 7.97 -6.56 -11.65
C THR A 9 8.71 -5.47 -10.86
N PRO A 10 9.99 -5.22 -11.17
CA PRO A 10 10.76 -4.17 -10.49
C PRO A 10 10.06 -2.81 -10.47
N ASP A 11 9.42 -2.43 -11.59
CA ASP A 11 8.66 -1.18 -11.77
C ASP A 11 7.15 -1.33 -11.55
N GLY A 12 6.71 -2.43 -10.94
CA GLY A 12 5.30 -2.72 -10.70
C GLY A 12 4.66 -1.75 -9.69
N LEU A 13 3.36 -1.54 -9.82
CA LEU A 13 2.54 -0.75 -8.90
C LEU A 13 1.39 -1.60 -8.36
N MET A 14 1.24 -1.61 -7.04
CA MET A 14 0.08 -2.18 -6.36
C MET A 14 -0.93 -1.07 -6.05
N LEU A 15 -2.18 -1.27 -6.45
CA LEU A 15 -3.31 -0.49 -5.95
C LEU A 15 -4.01 -1.30 -4.87
N LEU A 16 -4.17 -0.71 -3.69
CA LEU A 16 -4.84 -1.31 -2.55
C LEU A 16 -6.10 -0.52 -2.22
N GLU A 17 -7.27 -1.14 -2.40
CA GLU A 17 -8.54 -0.55 -2.01
C GLU A 17 -9.06 -1.19 -0.72
N VAL A 18 -9.31 -0.36 0.29
CA VAL A 18 -9.84 -0.75 1.60
C VAL A 18 -11.11 0.01 1.99
N GLY A 19 -11.55 0.97 1.17
CA GLY A 19 -12.73 1.79 1.41
C GLY A 19 -12.66 2.53 2.74
N GLU A 20 -13.79 2.59 3.45
CA GLU A 20 -13.95 3.26 4.75
C GLU A 20 -13.03 2.73 5.87
N THR A 21 -12.36 1.59 5.67
CA THR A 21 -11.50 0.96 6.69
C THR A 21 -10.04 1.42 6.65
N TRP A 22 -9.69 2.42 5.84
CA TRP A 22 -8.33 2.92 5.68
C TRP A 22 -7.64 3.33 6.99
N VAL A 23 -8.38 3.97 7.91
CA VAL A 23 -7.88 4.33 9.25
C VAL A 23 -7.46 3.09 10.06
N ALA A 24 -8.19 1.98 9.92
CA ALA A 24 -7.83 0.73 10.60
C ALA A 24 -6.54 0.12 10.04
N LEU A 25 -6.27 0.30 8.74
CA LEU A 25 -5.02 -0.12 8.12
C LEU A 25 -3.84 0.73 8.63
N GLU A 26 -3.98 2.04 8.71
CA GLU A 26 -2.95 2.93 9.28
C GLU A 26 -2.65 2.58 10.74
N ASN A 27 -3.68 2.32 11.55
CA ASN A 27 -3.49 1.90 12.93
C ASN A 27 -2.76 0.56 13.06
N ARG A 28 -2.95 -0.37 12.10
CA ARG A 28 -2.27 -1.66 12.09
C ARG A 28 -0.82 -1.54 11.63
N LEU A 29 -0.55 -0.62 10.70
CA LEU A 29 0.76 -0.41 10.07
C LEU A 29 1.20 1.06 10.23
N PRO A 30 1.40 1.54 11.47
CA PRO A 30 1.61 2.97 11.74
C PRO A 30 2.94 3.53 11.22
N ARG A 31 3.85 2.65 10.77
CA ARG A 31 5.14 3.01 10.20
C ARG A 31 5.14 3.01 8.67
N VAL A 32 4.02 2.66 8.04
CA VAL A 32 3.88 2.66 6.58
C VAL A 32 3.33 4.02 6.12
N PRO A 33 4.06 4.79 5.31
CA PRO A 33 3.59 6.05 4.77
C PRO A 33 2.73 5.80 3.52
N PHE A 34 1.48 5.38 3.70
CA PHE A 34 0.57 5.12 2.58
C PHE A 34 0.35 6.38 1.73
N LEU A 35 0.53 6.26 0.41
CA LEU A 35 0.10 7.26 -0.55
C LEU A 35 -1.37 7.00 -0.91
N TRP A 36 -2.28 7.65 -0.18
CA TRP A 36 -3.71 7.63 -0.48
C TRP A 36 -4.02 8.49 -1.72
N LEU A 37 -4.74 7.91 -2.69
CA LEU A 37 -5.09 8.58 -3.93
C LEU A 37 -6.37 9.38 -3.78
N GLU A 38 -6.36 10.62 -4.28
CA GLU A 38 -7.56 11.41 -4.48
C GLU A 38 -8.09 11.15 -5.90
N LEU A 39 -9.20 10.42 -6.01
CA LEU A 39 -9.78 10.05 -7.30
C LEU A 39 -11.02 10.91 -7.63
N PRO A 40 -11.20 11.35 -8.90
CA PRO A 40 -12.27 12.29 -9.26
C PRO A 40 -13.71 11.76 -9.08
N GLN A 41 -13.90 10.44 -9.03
CA GLN A 41 -15.21 9.79 -8.88
C GLN A 41 -15.19 8.71 -7.77
N GLY A 42 -15.05 9.13 -6.51
CA GLY A 42 -15.00 8.21 -5.36
C GLY A 42 -13.57 7.79 -5.04
N GLY A 43 -13.37 6.55 -4.59
CA GLY A 43 -12.03 6.02 -4.31
C GLY A 43 -11.43 6.40 -2.96
N ALA A 44 -12.26 6.76 -1.98
CA ALA A 44 -11.81 6.88 -0.59
C ALA A 44 -11.19 5.54 -0.15
N GLY A 45 -9.98 5.58 0.41
CA GLY A 45 -9.28 4.39 0.86
C GLY A 45 -8.63 3.57 -0.27
N VAL A 46 -8.21 4.20 -1.37
CA VAL A 46 -7.30 3.59 -2.36
C VAL A 46 -5.88 4.09 -2.13
N ALA A 47 -4.92 3.19 -1.89
CA ALA A 47 -3.50 3.51 -1.81
C ALA A 47 -2.72 3.00 -3.02
N ALA A 48 -1.73 3.76 -3.46
CA ALA A 48 -0.72 3.32 -4.42
C ALA A 48 0.57 2.95 -3.69
N ILE A 49 1.16 1.80 -4.05
CA ILE A 49 2.40 1.31 -3.45
C ILE A 49 3.27 0.71 -4.56
N SER A 50 4.46 1.25 -4.76
CA SER A 50 5.43 0.71 -5.70
C SER A 50 5.98 -0.63 -5.22
N ALA A 51 6.45 -1.45 -6.16
CA ALA A 51 7.13 -2.70 -5.83
C ALA A 51 8.39 -2.45 -4.99
N GLN A 52 9.05 -1.31 -5.16
CA GLN A 52 10.23 -0.94 -4.38
C GLN A 52 9.85 -0.64 -2.92
N GLU A 53 8.82 0.17 -2.68
CA GLU A 53 8.32 0.43 -1.32
C GLU A 53 7.92 -0.86 -0.59
N LEU A 54 7.21 -1.78 -1.27
CA LEU A 54 6.85 -3.08 -0.69
C LEU A 54 8.09 -3.89 -0.27
N ARG A 55 9.14 -3.90 -1.09
CA ARG A 55 10.41 -4.58 -0.76
C ARG A 55 11.14 -3.92 0.40
N ASP A 56 11.20 -2.58 0.41
CA ASP A 56 11.88 -1.83 1.46
C ASP A 56 11.19 -2.02 2.82
N TRP A 57 9.86 -2.00 2.84
CA TRP A 57 9.09 -2.20 4.07
C TRP A 57 9.14 -3.66 4.57
N ASP A 58 9.19 -4.65 3.68
CA ASP A 58 9.40 -6.06 4.04
C ASP A 58 10.81 -6.28 4.63
N ALA A 59 11.84 -5.74 3.97
CA ALA A 59 13.22 -5.81 4.44
C ALA A 59 13.43 -5.12 5.79
N ALA A 60 12.69 -4.03 6.05
CA ALA A 60 12.70 -3.32 7.33
C ALA A 60 11.84 -3.98 8.43
N GLY A 61 11.12 -5.08 8.12
CA GLY A 61 10.21 -5.75 9.07
C GLY A 61 9.02 -4.87 9.49
N ILE A 62 8.61 -3.96 8.60
CA ILE A 62 7.45 -3.07 8.80
C ILE A 62 6.16 -3.76 8.35
N LEU A 63 6.22 -4.54 7.27
CA LEU A 63 5.15 -5.42 6.77
C LEU A 63 5.13 -6.78 7.49
#